data_AF-A0A2H0YCT8-F1
#
_entry.id   AF-A0A2H0YCT8-F1
#
_cell.length_a   1.000
_cell.length_b   1.000
_cell.length_c   1.000
_cell.angle_alpha   90.00
_cell.angle_beta   90.00
_cell.angle_gamma   90.00
#
_symmetry.space_group_name_H-M   'P 1'
#
loop_
_entity.id
_entity.type
_entity.pdbx_description
1 polymer ?
#
loop_
_entity_poly.entity_id
_entity_poly.type
_entity_poly.pdbx_seq_one_letter_code
_entity_poly.pdbx_strand_id
1 'polypeptide(L)'
;MAPIKPVFLIIFILGLCVGSFLNVVICRLPKGERISGRSYCPHCKKVIAWYDLMPVFSFILLQGKCRSCHQKISWQYPLVEIATGSLFLLIFNEFSILNSCPASNLFWCGVQNPFPICYFLLIACFLIIIFVVDLKHYIIPDRIIFPAIIITFFYQVFRILNLEFVSDFGFRISDFKTLLNPFLSAILASTFFLAIVLMSRERWMGWGDVKLAFLLGLILGWPNILTALFFGFLLGGIMGMGLLAFGKKSLKSEVPFGPFLVAGTFVALFWGDLLINWYLGFLI
;
A
#
# COMPACT_ATOMS: atom_id res chain seq x y z
N MET A 1 -9.00 -10.37 -26.74
CA MET A 1 -8.17 -10.60 -25.54
C MET A 1 -6.72 -10.52 -25.97
N ALA A 2 -6.02 -9.42 -25.69
CA ALA A 2 -4.59 -9.33 -26.00
C ALA A 2 -3.84 -10.40 -25.18
N PRO A 3 -2.88 -11.15 -25.75
CA PRO A 3 -2.13 -12.13 -24.99
C PRO A 3 -1.47 -11.44 -23.80
N ILE A 4 -1.66 -12.00 -22.60
CA ILE A 4 -0.92 -11.57 -21.41
C ILE A 4 0.55 -11.70 -21.76
N LYS A 5 1.24 -10.56 -21.96
CA LYS A 5 2.64 -10.58 -22.37
C LYS A 5 3.45 -11.25 -21.26
N PRO A 6 4.50 -12.02 -21.58
CA PRO A 6 5.26 -12.80 -20.59
C PRO A 6 5.80 -11.94 -19.43
N VAL A 7 6.09 -10.66 -19.68
CA VAL A 7 6.53 -9.70 -18.66
C VAL A 7 5.49 -9.50 -17.54
N PHE A 8 4.19 -9.41 -17.85
CA PHE A 8 3.15 -9.25 -16.83
C PHE A 8 3.06 -10.48 -15.92
N LEU A 9 3.21 -11.68 -16.50
CA LEU A 9 3.23 -12.92 -15.74
C LEU A 9 4.43 -12.96 -14.78
N ILE A 10 5.61 -12.56 -15.24
CA ILE A 10 6.82 -12.50 -14.42
C ILE A 10 6.63 -11.55 -13.24
N ILE A 11 6.06 -10.36 -13.48
CA ILE A 11 5.83 -9.35 -12.44
C ILE A 11 4.78 -9.81 -11.43
N PHE A 12 3.72 -10.47 -11.90
CA PHE A 12 2.71 -11.04 -11.02
C PHE A 12 3.32 -12.13 -10.12
N ILE A 13 4.11 -13.05 -10.68
CA ILE A 13 4.82 -14.09 -9.91
C ILE A 13 5.80 -13.47 -8.92
N LEU A 14 6.54 -12.43 -9.31
CA LEU A 14 7.42 -11.70 -8.41
C LEU A 14 6.62 -11.11 -7.23
N GLY A 15 5.48 -10.47 -7.50
CA GLY A 15 4.61 -9.92 -6.48
C GLY A 15 4.01 -11.00 -5.55
N LEU A 16 3.66 -12.18 -6.08
CA LEU A 16 3.25 -13.33 -5.25
C LEU A 16 4.37 -13.77 -4.30
N CYS A 17 5.61 -13.88 -4.80
CA CYS A 17 6.78 -14.24 -3.98
C CYS A 17 7.07 -13.20 -2.90
N VAL A 18 7.00 -11.91 -3.24
CA VAL A 18 7.14 -10.82 -2.27
C VAL A 18 6.01 -10.87 -1.25
N GLY A 19 4.76 -11.08 -1.66
CA GLY A 19 3.61 -11.21 -0.76
C GLY A 19 3.75 -12.35 0.26
N SER A 20 4.34 -13.48 -0.15
CA SER A 20 4.67 -14.59 0.76
C SER A 20 5.69 -14.16 1.82
N PHE A 21 6.70 -13.37 1.45
CA PHE A 21 7.62 -12.76 2.40
C PHE A 21 6.94 -11.73 3.31
N LEU A 22 6.05 -10.88 2.79
CA LEU A 22 5.29 -9.90 3.59
C LEU A 22 4.47 -10.59 4.68
N ASN A 23 3.88 -11.76 4.41
CA ASN A 23 3.19 -12.55 5.44
C ASN A 23 4.10 -12.91 6.62
N VAL A 24 5.38 -13.23 6.37
CA VAL A 24 6.36 -13.49 7.44
C VAL A 24 6.56 -12.24 8.29
N VAL A 25 6.73 -11.07 7.64
CA VAL A 25 6.90 -9.78 8.33
C VAL A 25 5.65 -9.45 9.17
N ILE A 26 4.46 -9.53 8.57
CA ILE A 26 3.16 -9.27 9.23
C ILE A 26 2.98 -10.16 10.46
N CYS A 27 3.37 -11.43 10.40
CA CYS A 27 3.19 -12.36 11.52
C CYS A 27 4.19 -12.14 12.67
N ARG A 28 5.41 -11.68 12.37
CA ARG A 28 6.51 -11.57 13.34
C ARG A 28 6.60 -10.18 13.97
N LEU A 29 6.26 -9.14 13.22
CA LEU A 29 6.45 -7.75 13.63
C LEU A 29 5.68 -7.38 14.91
N PRO A 30 4.38 -7.70 15.07
CA PRO A 30 3.65 -7.40 16.30
C PRO A 30 4.15 -8.20 17.52
N LYS A 31 4.80 -9.35 17.28
CA LYS A 31 5.36 -10.21 18.33
C LYS A 31 6.79 -9.81 18.74
N GLY A 32 7.39 -8.85 18.06
CA GLY A 32 8.79 -8.47 18.27
C GLY A 32 9.79 -9.55 17.84
N GLU A 33 9.36 -10.57 17.09
CA GLU A 33 10.23 -11.65 16.61
C GLU A 33 11.20 -11.14 15.53
N ARG A 34 12.38 -11.78 15.42
CA ARG A 34 13.35 -11.47 14.37
C ARG A 34 12.77 -11.84 12.99
N ILE A 35 12.92 -10.94 12.02
CA ILE A 35 12.47 -11.17 10.63
C ILE A 35 13.34 -12.25 9.95
N SER A 36 14.60 -12.39 10.37
CA SER A 36 15.53 -13.39 9.86
C SER A 36 15.21 -14.81 10.34
N GLY A 37 15.67 -15.80 9.58
CA GLY A 37 15.50 -17.23 9.88
C GLY A 37 14.37 -17.90 9.10
N ARG A 38 14.31 -19.23 9.18
CA ARG A 38 13.39 -20.04 8.36
C ARG A 38 11.93 -19.85 8.78
N SER A 39 11.02 -19.97 7.81
CA SER A 39 9.58 -20.00 8.06
C SER A 39 9.18 -21.29 8.80
N TYR A 40 8.26 -21.18 9.75
CA TYR A 40 7.83 -22.30 10.59
C TYR A 40 6.31 -22.26 10.79
N CYS A 41 5.71 -23.43 11.02
CA CYS A 41 4.28 -23.52 11.33
C CYS A 41 4.00 -22.98 12.75
N PRO A 42 3.02 -22.07 12.94
CA PRO A 42 2.73 -21.52 14.26
C PRO A 42 2.23 -22.57 15.27
N HIS A 43 1.63 -23.66 14.80
CA HIS A 43 1.06 -24.72 15.65
C HIS A 43 2.09 -25.79 16.05
N CYS A 44 2.74 -26.44 15.07
CA CYS A 44 3.67 -27.53 15.35
C CYS A 44 5.14 -27.11 15.40
N LYS A 45 5.44 -25.82 15.15
CA LYS A 45 6.79 -25.23 15.14
C LYS A 45 7.80 -25.88 14.18
N LYS A 46 7.36 -26.85 13.37
CA LYS A 46 8.19 -27.47 12.33
C LYS A 46 8.51 -26.45 11.23
N VAL A 47 9.75 -26.49 10.77
CA VAL A 47 10.24 -25.67 9.66
C VAL A 47 9.51 -26.06 8.38
N ILE A 48 9.03 -25.07 7.64
CA ILE A 48 8.29 -25.27 6.38
C ILE A 48 9.30 -25.49 5.25
N ALA A 49 9.07 -26.51 4.42
CA ALA A 49 9.91 -26.78 3.26
C ALA A 49 9.74 -25.70 2.18
N TRP A 50 10.76 -25.47 1.36
CA TRP A 50 10.76 -24.39 0.37
C TRP A 50 9.63 -24.53 -0.67
N TYR A 51 9.24 -25.74 -1.07
CA TYR A 51 8.13 -25.97 -2.00
C TYR A 51 6.75 -25.72 -1.36
N ASP A 52 6.64 -25.83 -0.03
CA ASP A 52 5.43 -25.45 0.71
C ASP A 52 5.34 -23.92 0.89
N LEU A 53 6.39 -23.18 0.56
CA LEU A 53 6.40 -21.70 0.49
C LEU A 53 6.01 -21.17 -0.89
N MET A 54 5.74 -22.04 -1.88
CA MET A 54 5.30 -21.60 -3.21
C MET A 54 3.96 -20.85 -3.09
N PRO A 55 3.92 -19.53 -3.36
CA PRO A 55 2.76 -18.69 -3.05
C PRO A 55 1.49 -19.20 -3.75
N VAL A 56 0.37 -19.16 -3.05
CA VAL A 56 -0.99 -19.56 -3.48
C VAL A 56 -1.13 -21.05 -3.81
N PHE A 57 -0.21 -21.59 -4.59
CA PHE A 57 -0.20 -22.96 -5.06
C PHE A 57 -0.06 -23.96 -3.92
N SER A 58 0.84 -23.73 -2.97
CA SER A 58 1.00 -24.63 -1.82
C SER A 58 -0.26 -24.65 -0.96
N PHE A 59 -0.94 -23.51 -0.80
CA PHE A 59 -2.19 -23.42 -0.06
C PHE A 59 -3.31 -24.23 -0.71
N ILE A 60 -3.44 -24.17 -2.04
CA ILE A 60 -4.44 -24.95 -2.79
C ILE A 60 -4.13 -26.45 -2.72
N LEU A 61 -2.88 -26.85 -3.00
CA LEU A 61 -2.48 -28.26 -2.97
C LEU A 61 -2.65 -28.90 -1.59
N LEU A 62 -2.34 -28.16 -0.52
CA LEU A 62 -2.50 -28.64 0.85
C LEU A 62 -3.92 -28.45 1.39
N GLN A 63 -4.87 -28.00 0.56
CA GLN A 63 -6.27 -27.71 0.94
C GLN A 63 -6.37 -26.78 2.16
N GLY A 64 -5.47 -25.80 2.23
CA GLY A 64 -5.37 -24.85 3.33
C GLY A 64 -4.99 -25.49 4.66
N LYS A 65 -4.26 -26.62 4.69
CA LYS A 65 -3.81 -27.30 5.91
C LYS A 65 -2.29 -27.42 5.96
N CYS A 66 -1.72 -27.45 7.15
CA CYS A 66 -0.30 -27.73 7.30
C CYS A 66 0.01 -29.20 6.94
N ARG A 67 1.08 -29.45 6.18
CA ARG A 67 1.52 -30.80 5.79
C ARG A 67 1.80 -31.73 6.97
N SER A 68 2.32 -31.22 8.09
CA SER A 68 2.75 -32.05 9.22
C SER A 68 1.72 -32.19 10.34
N CYS A 69 0.94 -31.16 10.65
CA CYS A 69 -0.06 -31.21 11.72
C CYS A 69 -1.52 -31.13 11.26
N HIS A 70 -1.77 -30.99 9.95
CA HIS A 70 -3.09 -30.87 9.33
C HIS A 70 -3.99 -29.72 9.85
N GLN A 71 -3.45 -28.85 10.71
CA GLN A 71 -4.15 -27.68 11.19
C GLN A 71 -4.37 -26.67 10.05
N LYS A 72 -5.51 -25.98 10.07
CA LYS A 72 -5.88 -25.00 9.05
C LYS A 72 -4.92 -23.81 9.02
N ILE A 73 -4.52 -23.42 7.81
CA ILE A 73 -3.76 -22.21 7.51
C ILE A 73 -4.76 -21.08 7.28
N SER A 74 -4.44 -19.87 7.76
CA SER A 74 -5.32 -18.71 7.62
C SER A 74 -5.47 -18.29 6.16
N TRP A 75 -6.67 -17.87 5.76
CA TRP A 75 -6.91 -17.28 4.43
C TRP A 75 -6.16 -15.97 4.19
N GLN A 76 -5.62 -15.33 5.24
CA GLN A 76 -4.74 -14.16 5.05
C GLN A 76 -3.59 -14.48 4.10
N TYR A 77 -2.94 -15.65 4.24
CA TYR A 77 -1.72 -15.96 3.50
C TYR A 77 -1.93 -15.83 1.97
N PRO A 78 -2.85 -16.61 1.36
CA PRO A 78 -3.10 -16.50 -0.08
C PRO A 78 -3.70 -15.14 -0.48
N LEU A 79 -4.50 -14.50 0.38
CA LEU A 79 -5.08 -13.19 0.06
C LEU A 79 -4.02 -12.09 -0.05
N VAL A 80 -3.06 -12.06 0.88
CA VAL A 80 -1.94 -11.10 0.85
C VAL A 80 -1.06 -11.36 -0.37
N GLU A 81 -0.77 -12.63 -0.68
CA GLU A 81 0.02 -13.00 -1.86
C GLU A 81 -0.64 -12.51 -3.15
N ILE A 82 -1.93 -12.83 -3.36
CA ILE A 82 -2.68 -12.41 -4.55
C ILE A 82 -2.82 -10.89 -4.60
N ALA A 83 -3.08 -10.23 -3.48
CA ALA A 83 -3.18 -8.77 -3.41
C ALA A 83 -1.84 -8.10 -3.79
N THR A 84 -0.70 -8.58 -3.27
CA THR A 84 0.63 -8.07 -3.65
C THR A 84 0.92 -8.31 -5.13
N GLY A 85 0.65 -9.51 -5.65
CA GLY A 85 0.80 -9.82 -7.08
C GLY A 85 -0.04 -8.90 -7.96
N SER A 86 -1.29 -8.69 -7.60
CA SER A 86 -2.22 -7.83 -8.35
C SER A 86 -1.80 -6.36 -8.31
N LEU A 87 -1.39 -5.85 -7.15
CA LEU A 87 -0.89 -4.48 -7.01
C LEU A 87 0.39 -4.24 -7.81
N PHE A 88 1.32 -5.20 -7.82
CA PHE A 88 2.55 -5.13 -8.63
C PHE A 88 2.21 -5.04 -10.13
N LEU A 89 1.25 -5.84 -10.57
CA LEU A 89 0.78 -5.82 -11.95
C LEU A 89 0.12 -4.47 -12.31
N LEU A 90 -0.74 -3.94 -11.43
CA LEU A 90 -1.41 -2.65 -11.63
C LEU A 90 -0.40 -1.49 -11.70
N ILE A 91 0.55 -1.42 -10.75
CA ILE A 91 1.59 -0.40 -10.73
C ILE A 91 2.43 -0.45 -12.02
N PHE A 92 2.80 -1.65 -12.47
CA PHE A 92 3.55 -1.81 -13.71
C PHE A 92 2.74 -1.40 -14.95
N ASN A 93 1.44 -1.72 -14.98
CA ASN A 93 0.56 -1.34 -16.07
C ASN A 93 0.40 0.18 -16.19
N GLU A 94 0.15 0.88 -15.09
CA GLU A 94 0.02 2.34 -15.09
C GLU A 94 1.29 3.02 -15.58
N PHE A 95 2.46 2.59 -15.09
CA PHE A 95 3.74 3.16 -15.52
C PHE A 95 4.03 2.88 -17.00
N SER A 96 3.61 1.71 -17.49
CA SER A 96 3.74 1.34 -18.91
C SER A 96 2.92 2.25 -19.83
N ILE A 97 1.72 2.65 -19.40
CA ILE A 97 0.84 3.55 -20.14
C ILE A 97 1.41 4.98 -20.15
N LEU A 98 1.86 5.48 -19.01
CA LEU A 98 2.39 6.85 -18.86
C LEU A 98 3.61 7.14 -19.74
N ASN A 99 4.49 6.16 -19.96
CA ASN A 99 5.69 6.35 -20.78
C ASN A 99 5.43 6.14 -22.30
N SER A 100 4.18 5.94 -22.74
CA SER A 100 3.80 5.77 -24.16
C SER A 100 4.68 4.76 -24.92
N CYS A 101 5.10 3.70 -24.24
CA CYS A 101 6.09 2.80 -24.79
C CYS A 101 5.48 1.82 -25.79
N PRO A 102 6.04 1.67 -27.00
CA PRO A 102 5.59 0.69 -27.97
C PRO A 102 5.57 -0.71 -27.36
N ALA A 103 4.54 -1.47 -27.71
CA ALA A 103 4.26 -2.79 -27.15
C ALA A 103 5.43 -3.80 -27.21
N SER A 104 6.38 -3.60 -28.13
CA SER A 104 7.60 -4.41 -28.32
C SER A 104 8.74 -4.08 -27.34
N ASN A 105 8.77 -2.87 -26.75
CA ASN A 105 9.87 -2.39 -25.90
C ASN A 105 9.46 -2.12 -24.45
N LEU A 106 8.33 -2.69 -24.01
CA LEU A 106 7.77 -2.46 -22.66
C LEU A 106 8.76 -2.78 -21.52
N PHE A 107 9.55 -3.84 -21.70
CA PHE A 107 10.61 -4.20 -20.75
C PHE A 107 11.70 -3.13 -20.69
N TRP A 108 12.14 -2.63 -21.85
CA TRP A 108 13.20 -1.64 -21.96
C TRP A 108 12.80 -0.26 -21.41
N CYS A 109 11.54 0.14 -21.54
CA CYS A 109 11.05 1.38 -20.93
C CYS A 109 11.02 1.35 -19.40
N GLY A 110 10.61 0.24 -18.80
CA GLY A 110 10.71 0.06 -17.35
C GLY A 110 12.16 0.08 -16.86
N VAL A 111 13.10 -0.36 -17.71
CA VAL A 111 14.55 -0.35 -17.45
C VAL A 111 15.19 1.03 -17.66
N GLN A 112 14.63 1.89 -18.51
CA GLN A 112 15.17 3.24 -18.77
C GLN A 112 15.06 4.17 -17.55
N ASN A 113 14.00 4.05 -16.75
CA ASN A 113 13.88 4.76 -15.47
C ASN A 113 13.21 3.86 -14.40
N PRO A 114 13.97 2.92 -13.78
CA PRO A 114 13.40 1.94 -12.87
C PRO A 114 13.08 2.54 -11.49
N PHE A 115 13.66 3.71 -11.18
CA PHE A 115 13.58 4.35 -9.88
C PHE A 115 12.13 4.60 -9.39
N PRO A 116 11.22 5.24 -10.18
CA PRO A 116 9.83 5.42 -9.79
C PRO A 116 9.07 4.11 -9.59
N ILE A 117 9.22 3.12 -10.48
CA ILE A 117 8.56 1.81 -10.34
C ILE A 117 9.00 1.15 -9.04
N CYS A 118 10.32 1.04 -8.81
CA CYS A 118 10.87 0.41 -7.62
C CYS A 118 10.36 1.09 -6.34
N TYR A 119 10.27 2.42 -6.34
CA TYR A 119 9.70 3.19 -5.25
C TYR A 119 8.23 2.82 -4.98
N PHE A 120 7.35 2.86 -5.99
CA PHE A 120 5.93 2.53 -5.79
C PHE A 120 5.69 1.08 -5.40
N LEU A 121 6.46 0.13 -5.95
CA LEU A 121 6.39 -1.28 -5.53
C LEU A 121 6.78 -1.45 -4.06
N LEU A 122 7.83 -0.76 -3.61
CA LEU A 122 8.26 -0.79 -2.22
C LEU A 122 7.23 -0.16 -1.28
N ILE A 123 6.65 0.99 -1.64
CA ILE A 123 5.59 1.63 -0.88
C ILE A 123 4.35 0.75 -0.80
N ALA A 124 3.96 0.09 -1.90
CA ALA A 124 2.86 -0.87 -1.88
C ALA A 124 3.11 -1.99 -0.87
N CYS A 125 4.35 -2.49 -0.75
CA CYS A 125 4.71 -3.49 0.26
C CYS A 125 4.52 -2.97 1.69
N PHE A 126 4.97 -1.74 1.98
CA PHE A 126 4.78 -1.14 3.30
C PHE A 126 3.31 -0.89 3.64
N LEU A 127 2.52 -0.39 2.68
CA LEU A 127 1.09 -0.15 2.85
C LEU A 127 0.33 -1.46 3.09
N ILE A 128 0.68 -2.55 2.40
CA ILE A 128 0.08 -3.87 2.65
C ILE A 128 0.41 -4.36 4.07
N ILE A 129 1.66 -4.20 4.53
CA ILE A 129 2.02 -4.58 5.91
C ILE A 129 1.18 -3.76 6.91
N ILE A 130 1.12 -2.44 6.75
CA ILE A 130 0.35 -1.55 7.62
C ILE A 130 -1.13 -1.95 7.61
N PHE A 131 -1.72 -2.15 6.44
CA PHE A 131 -3.12 -2.55 6.27
C PHE A 131 -3.45 -3.83 7.05
N VAL A 132 -2.65 -4.88 6.87
CA VAL A 132 -2.95 -6.20 7.46
C VAL A 132 -2.65 -6.22 8.96
N VAL A 133 -1.56 -5.57 9.40
CA VAL A 133 -1.22 -5.47 10.82
C VAL A 133 -2.28 -4.67 11.56
N ASP A 134 -2.71 -3.53 11.02
CA ASP A 134 -3.71 -2.69 11.66
C ASP A 134 -5.10 -3.38 11.70
N LEU A 135 -5.49 -4.06 10.62
CA LEU A 135 -6.74 -4.85 10.59
C LEU A 135 -6.78 -5.98 11.64
N LYS A 136 -5.61 -6.52 12.03
CA LYS A 136 -5.52 -7.63 12.98
C LYS A 136 -5.22 -7.21 14.42
N HIS A 137 -4.37 -6.20 14.58
CA HIS A 137 -3.76 -5.85 15.86
C HIS A 137 -4.08 -4.42 16.29
N TYR A 138 -4.81 -3.64 15.49
CA TYR A 138 -5.20 -2.25 15.82
C TYR A 138 -3.99 -1.35 16.13
N ILE A 139 -2.85 -1.65 15.50
CA ILE A 139 -1.61 -0.89 15.66
C ILE A 139 -0.98 -0.62 14.30
N ILE A 140 -0.46 0.60 14.14
CA ILE A 140 0.36 0.99 13.00
C ILE A 140 1.83 0.86 13.45
N PRO A 141 2.60 -0.11 12.94
CA PRO A 141 3.93 -0.40 13.45
C PRO A 141 4.94 0.68 13.06
N ASP A 142 5.50 1.34 14.07
CA ASP A 142 6.53 2.39 13.91
C ASP A 142 7.74 1.93 13.09
N ARG A 143 8.11 0.65 13.23
CA ARG A 143 9.22 0.02 12.48
C ARG A 143 9.02 -0.02 10.96
N ILE A 144 7.80 0.17 10.46
CA ILE A 144 7.50 0.19 9.02
C ILE A 144 7.19 1.61 8.55
N ILE A 145 6.41 2.36 9.33
CA ILE A 145 5.96 3.69 8.92
C ILE A 145 7.10 4.72 8.86
N PHE A 146 8.03 4.72 9.82
CA PHE A 146 9.15 5.66 9.80
C PHE A 146 10.08 5.42 8.61
N PRO A 147 10.52 4.18 8.31
CA PRO A 147 11.25 3.91 7.07
C PRO A 147 10.49 4.31 5.81
N ALA A 148 9.17 4.06 5.74
CA ALA A 148 8.36 4.46 4.59
C ALA A 148 8.31 5.99 4.40
N ILE A 149 8.20 6.75 5.49
CA ILE A 149 8.25 8.22 5.48
C ILE A 149 9.63 8.69 5.02
N ILE A 150 10.70 8.13 5.57
CA ILE A 150 12.08 8.52 5.23
C ILE A 150 12.34 8.26 3.74
N ILE A 151 12.02 7.06 3.25
CA ILE A 151 12.20 6.69 1.84
C ILE A 151 11.39 7.60 0.92
N THR A 152 10.14 7.88 1.28
CA THR A 152 9.29 8.80 0.51
C THR A 152 9.84 10.22 0.52
N PHE A 153 10.27 10.72 1.68
CA PHE A 153 10.86 12.04 1.81
C PHE A 153 12.08 12.20 0.90
N PHE A 154 13.02 11.23 0.96
CA PHE A 154 14.20 11.24 0.09
C PHE A 154 13.85 11.07 -1.38
N TYR A 155 12.86 10.25 -1.72
CA TYR A 155 12.36 10.13 -3.08
C TYR A 155 11.82 11.48 -3.59
N GLN A 156 11.04 12.20 -2.79
CA GLN A 156 10.52 13.52 -3.16
C GLN A 156 11.64 14.56 -3.29
N VAL A 157 12.61 14.57 -2.38
CA VAL A 157 13.78 15.46 -2.48
C VAL A 157 14.60 15.13 -3.74
N PHE A 158 14.87 13.86 -4.00
CA PHE A 158 15.60 13.42 -5.19
C PHE A 158 14.85 13.79 -6.48
N ARG A 159 13.51 13.67 -6.48
CA ARG A 159 12.68 14.12 -7.60
C ARG A 159 12.83 15.62 -7.83
N ILE A 160 12.88 16.42 -6.78
CA ILE A 160 13.10 17.88 -6.87
C ILE A 160 14.51 18.19 -7.41
N LEU A 161 15.55 17.52 -6.90
CA LEU A 161 16.94 17.78 -7.29
C LEU A 161 17.25 17.34 -8.73
N ASN A 162 16.73 16.21 -9.20
CA ASN A 162 16.96 15.77 -10.59
C ASN A 162 16.16 16.55 -11.61
N LEU A 163 15.11 17.28 -11.21
CA LEU A 163 14.40 18.19 -12.11
C LEU A 163 15.28 19.36 -12.55
N GLU A 164 16.35 19.71 -11.82
CA GLU A 164 17.35 20.70 -12.27
C GLU A 164 18.32 20.11 -13.32
N PHE A 165 18.56 18.79 -13.32
CA PHE A 165 19.51 18.12 -14.22
C PHE A 165 18.94 17.80 -15.61
N VAL A 166 17.61 17.87 -15.78
CA VAL A 166 16.89 17.69 -17.07
C VAL A 166 16.51 19.04 -17.70
N SER A 167 17.17 20.13 -17.28
CA SER A 167 16.93 21.48 -17.81
C SER A 167 17.53 21.73 -19.20
N ASP A 168 18.18 20.73 -19.83
CA ASP A 168 18.65 20.81 -21.23
C ASP A 168 17.60 20.38 -22.27
N PHE A 169 16.42 19.92 -21.84
CA PHE A 169 15.33 19.50 -22.73
C PHE A 169 14.00 20.21 -22.39
N GLY A 170 13.98 21.54 -22.52
CA GLY A 170 12.79 22.31 -22.90
C GLY A 170 11.53 22.20 -22.02
N PHE A 171 11.60 21.64 -20.81
CA PHE A 171 10.49 21.64 -19.86
C PHE A 171 10.58 22.91 -18.99
N ARG A 172 9.68 23.86 -19.26
CA ARG A 172 9.52 25.07 -18.45
C ARG A 172 9.31 24.67 -16.98
N ILE A 173 10.17 25.22 -16.12
CA ILE A 173 9.99 25.27 -14.67
C ILE A 173 8.69 26.05 -14.39
N SER A 174 7.55 25.38 -14.34
CA SER A 174 6.27 25.99 -13.94
C SER A 174 5.93 25.58 -12.51
N ASP A 175 6.32 26.50 -11.61
CA ASP A 175 5.89 26.67 -10.23
C ASP A 175 6.55 25.82 -9.14
N PHE A 176 7.31 26.51 -8.29
CA PHE A 176 7.77 26.08 -6.96
C PHE A 176 6.65 25.45 -6.10
N LYS A 177 5.39 25.85 -6.37
CA LYS A 177 4.18 25.28 -5.75
C LYS A 177 4.02 23.78 -6.05
N THR A 178 4.40 23.31 -7.24
CA THR A 178 4.29 21.90 -7.64
C THR A 178 5.34 21.04 -6.92
N LEU A 179 6.51 21.60 -6.62
CA LEU A 179 7.59 20.90 -5.91
C LEU A 179 7.30 20.77 -4.41
N LEU A 180 6.77 21.82 -3.78
CA LEU A 180 6.40 21.79 -2.36
C LEU A 180 5.07 21.10 -2.08
N ASN A 181 4.28 20.81 -3.11
CA ASN A 181 2.94 20.24 -3.00
C ASN A 181 2.88 18.97 -2.11
N PRO A 182 3.73 17.93 -2.28
CA PRO A 182 3.69 16.74 -1.43
C PRO A 182 3.96 17.06 0.04
N PHE A 183 4.92 17.94 0.32
CA PHE A 183 5.26 18.34 1.70
C PHE A 183 4.13 19.14 2.35
N LEU A 184 3.55 20.10 1.63
CA LEU A 184 2.41 20.87 2.11
C LEU A 184 1.21 19.97 2.37
N SER A 185 0.92 19.04 1.47
CA SER A 185 -0.18 18.09 1.63
C SER A 185 0.04 17.14 2.83
N ALA A 186 1.27 16.70 3.08
CA ALA A 186 1.63 15.88 4.23
C ALA A 186 1.43 16.62 5.55
N ILE A 187 1.88 17.87 5.62
CA ILE A 187 1.69 18.72 6.79
C ILE A 187 0.19 18.94 7.01
N LEU A 188 -0.55 19.36 5.98
CA LEU A 188 -1.99 19.63 6.09
C LEU A 188 -2.78 18.39 6.53
N ALA A 189 -2.54 17.24 5.90
CA ALA A 189 -3.20 16.00 6.27
C ALA A 189 -2.86 15.57 7.70
N SER A 190 -1.58 15.60 8.08
CA SER A 190 -1.15 15.28 9.44
C SER A 190 -1.75 16.23 10.48
N THR A 191 -1.76 17.54 10.21
CA THR A 191 -2.37 18.54 11.10
C THR A 191 -3.87 18.33 11.26
N PHE A 192 -4.59 17.95 10.20
CA PHE A 192 -6.00 17.61 10.28
C PHE A 192 -6.26 16.43 11.24
N PHE A 193 -5.50 15.33 11.11
CA PHE A 193 -5.63 14.20 12.04
C PHE A 193 -5.16 14.55 13.46
N LEU A 194 -4.09 15.33 13.59
CA LEU A 194 -3.60 15.79 14.89
C LEU A 194 -4.66 16.60 15.64
N ALA A 195 -5.37 17.48 14.94
CA ALA A 195 -6.46 18.26 15.53
C ALA A 195 -7.58 17.34 16.07
N ILE A 196 -7.92 16.27 15.34
CA ILE A 196 -8.90 15.26 15.79
C ILE A 196 -8.38 14.52 17.03
N VAL A 197 -7.12 14.10 17.04
CA VAL A 197 -6.52 13.38 18.17
C VAL A 197 -6.49 14.25 19.43
N LEU A 198 -6.05 15.51 19.31
CA LEU A 198 -5.99 16.45 20.43
C LEU A 198 -7.38 16.79 20.97
N MET A 199 -8.36 17.01 20.09
CA MET A 199 -9.73 17.33 20.50
C MET A 199 -10.45 16.12 21.13
N SER A 200 -10.23 14.92 20.60
CA SER A 200 -10.86 13.69 21.10
C SER A 200 -10.15 13.05 22.29
N ARG A 201 -8.97 13.56 22.69
CA ARG A 201 -8.08 12.95 23.69
C ARG A 201 -7.82 11.46 23.38
N GLU A 202 -7.46 11.17 22.13
CA GLU A 202 -7.18 9.81 21.61
C GLU A 202 -8.36 8.82 21.66
N ARG A 203 -9.60 9.27 21.90
CA ARG A 203 -10.77 8.38 21.97
C ARG A 203 -11.32 7.96 20.62
N TRP A 204 -11.08 8.74 19.57
CA TRP A 204 -11.66 8.49 18.24
C TRP A 204 -10.65 7.87 17.27
N MET A 205 -9.42 8.36 17.31
CA MET A 205 -8.32 7.95 16.43
C MET A 205 -7.01 7.96 17.19
N GLY A 206 -6.09 7.09 16.77
CA GLY A 206 -4.78 6.95 17.42
C GLY A 206 -3.72 7.83 16.78
N TRP A 207 -2.59 7.99 17.48
CA TRP A 207 -1.39 8.64 16.93
C TRP A 207 -0.84 7.96 15.68
N GLY A 208 -1.13 6.67 15.48
CA GLY A 208 -0.76 5.94 14.27
C GLY A 208 -1.35 6.56 13.00
N ASP A 209 -2.62 7.00 13.06
CA ASP A 209 -3.33 7.56 11.90
C ASP A 209 -2.74 8.91 11.48
N VAL A 210 -2.26 9.72 12.42
CA VAL A 210 -1.55 10.98 12.16
C VAL A 210 -0.28 10.73 11.35
N LYS A 211 0.52 9.75 11.77
CA LYS A 211 1.76 9.36 11.06
C LYS A 211 1.44 8.80 9.67
N LEU A 212 0.35 8.02 9.55
CA LEU A 212 -0.08 7.47 8.28
C LEU A 212 -0.53 8.58 7.34
N ALA A 213 -1.36 9.51 7.80
CA ALA A 213 -1.79 10.67 7.02
C ALA A 213 -0.61 11.50 6.50
N PHE A 214 0.44 11.69 7.31
CA PHE A 214 1.68 12.33 6.87
C PHE A 214 2.35 11.58 5.71
N LEU A 215 2.52 10.25 5.84
CA LEU A 215 3.05 9.40 4.78
C LEU A 215 2.19 9.49 3.50
N LEU A 216 0.86 9.41 3.64
CA LEU A 216 -0.07 9.44 2.51
C LEU A 216 -0.03 10.77 1.78
N GLY A 217 0.04 11.90 2.50
CA GLY A 217 0.21 13.21 1.88
C GLY A 217 1.54 13.31 1.11
N LEU A 218 2.63 12.80 1.68
CA LEU A 218 3.92 12.78 0.98
C LEU A 218 3.89 11.93 -0.30
N ILE A 219 3.08 10.86 -0.34
CA ILE A 219 2.94 10.00 -1.51
C ILE A 219 2.06 10.65 -2.58
N LEU A 220 0.86 11.09 -2.20
CA LEU A 220 -0.20 11.48 -3.12
C LEU A 220 -0.12 12.93 -3.58
N GLY A 221 0.31 13.84 -2.71
CA GLY A 221 0.19 15.26 -2.96
C GLY A 221 -1.26 15.77 -2.95
N TRP A 222 -1.40 17.07 -3.17
CA TRP A 222 -2.68 17.75 -3.39
C TRP A 222 -3.01 17.81 -4.89
N PRO A 223 -4.26 17.56 -5.31
CA PRO A 223 -5.46 17.30 -4.50
C PRO A 223 -5.73 15.82 -4.19
N ASN A 224 -4.93 14.88 -4.70
CA ASN A 224 -5.19 13.44 -4.60
C ASN A 224 -5.30 12.90 -3.15
N ILE A 225 -4.66 13.55 -2.18
CA ILE A 225 -4.84 13.23 -0.75
C ILE A 225 -6.31 13.36 -0.31
N LEU A 226 -7.06 14.33 -0.84
CA LEU A 226 -8.48 14.50 -0.50
C LEU A 226 -9.30 13.30 -0.97
N THR A 227 -9.02 12.80 -2.18
CA THR A 227 -9.66 11.59 -2.69
C THR A 227 -9.38 10.40 -1.78
N ALA A 228 -8.12 10.22 -1.36
CA ALA A 228 -7.77 9.14 -0.44
C ALA A 228 -8.47 9.25 0.91
N LEU A 229 -8.52 10.44 1.50
CA LEU A 229 -9.23 10.68 2.76
C LEU A 229 -10.72 10.46 2.62
N PHE A 230 -11.34 10.99 1.55
CA PHE A 230 -12.76 10.83 1.27
C PHE A 230 -13.14 9.35 1.16
N PHE A 231 -12.43 8.57 0.32
CA PHE A 231 -12.69 7.14 0.19
C PHE A 231 -12.35 6.37 1.48
N GLY A 232 -11.34 6.80 2.23
CA GLY A 232 -11.04 6.22 3.56
C GLY A 232 -12.19 6.39 4.54
N PHE A 233 -12.73 7.60 4.68
CA PHE A 233 -13.91 7.87 5.51
C PHE A 233 -15.17 7.18 5.00
N LEU A 234 -15.39 7.16 3.68
CA LEU A 234 -16.54 6.51 3.07
C LEU A 234 -16.54 4.99 3.32
N LEU A 235 -15.42 4.32 3.02
CA LEU A 235 -15.28 2.88 3.23
C LEU A 235 -15.34 2.52 4.71
N GLY A 236 -14.67 3.30 5.57
CA GLY A 236 -14.73 3.11 7.01
C GLY A 236 -16.13 3.30 7.57
N GLY A 237 -16.86 4.30 7.09
CA GLY A 237 -18.25 4.57 7.46
C GLY A 237 -19.21 3.46 7.01
N ILE A 238 -19.14 3.02 5.75
CA ILE A 238 -19.96 1.92 5.22
C ILE A 238 -19.72 0.64 6.02
N MET A 239 -18.46 0.29 6.25
CA MET A 239 -18.10 -0.92 7.00
C MET A 239 -18.51 -0.82 8.48
N GLY A 240 -18.31 0.34 9.10
CA GLY A 240 -18.74 0.60 10.48
C GLY A 240 -20.26 0.50 10.64
N MET A 241 -21.03 1.15 9.76
CA MET A 241 -22.49 1.06 9.74
C MET A 241 -22.97 -0.37 9.49
N GLY A 242 -22.37 -1.08 8.53
CA GLY A 242 -22.70 -2.47 8.25
C GLY A 242 -22.46 -3.38 9.46
N LEU A 243 -21.32 -3.23 10.14
CA LEU A 243 -20.99 -4.03 11.32
C LEU A 243 -21.94 -3.79 12.50
N LEU A 244 -22.42 -2.56 12.66
CA LEU A 244 -23.46 -2.20 13.64
C LEU A 244 -24.82 -2.78 13.24
N ALA A 245 -25.21 -2.67 11.97
CA ALA A 245 -26.49 -3.17 11.46
C ALA A 245 -26.61 -4.71 11.58
N PHE A 246 -25.52 -5.44 11.35
CA PHE A 246 -25.49 -6.90 11.51
C PHE A 246 -25.26 -7.36 12.96
N GLY A 247 -25.21 -6.44 13.93
CA GLY A 247 -25.03 -6.76 15.36
C GLY A 247 -23.70 -7.42 15.71
N LYS A 248 -22.73 -7.43 14.79
CA LYS A 248 -21.42 -8.09 14.99
C LYS A 248 -20.48 -7.25 15.84
N LYS A 249 -20.77 -5.96 16.00
CA LYS A 249 -20.01 -4.99 16.80
C LYS A 249 -20.95 -4.02 17.50
N SER A 250 -20.56 -3.57 18.69
CA SER A 250 -21.30 -2.57 19.46
C SER A 250 -20.78 -1.17 19.14
N LEU A 251 -21.56 -0.12 19.43
CA LEU A 251 -21.13 1.28 19.24
C LEU A 251 -19.82 1.64 19.97
N LYS A 252 -19.39 0.82 20.93
CA LYS A 252 -18.15 1.00 21.70
C LYS A 252 -16.97 0.22 21.15
N SER A 253 -17.17 -0.65 20.16
CA SER A 253 -16.07 -1.45 19.63
C SER A 253 -15.26 -0.63 18.63
N GLU A 254 -13.96 -0.57 18.86
CA GLU A 254 -13.02 0.10 17.99
C GLU A 254 -12.97 -0.61 16.62
N VAL A 255 -12.89 0.18 15.56
CA VAL A 255 -12.68 -0.28 14.19
C VAL A 255 -11.38 0.37 13.72
N PRO A 256 -10.40 -0.41 13.22
CA PRO A 256 -9.12 0.17 12.82
C PRO A 256 -9.36 1.03 11.59
N PHE A 257 -8.97 2.31 11.65
CA PHE A 257 -9.21 3.28 10.57
C PHE A 257 -8.13 3.21 9.49
N GLY A 258 -6.89 2.86 9.88
CA GLY A 258 -5.74 2.72 8.99
C GLY A 258 -5.96 1.86 7.74
N PRO A 259 -6.68 0.71 7.76
CA PRO A 259 -6.83 -0.10 6.56
C PRO A 259 -7.71 0.60 5.53
N PHE A 260 -8.70 1.40 5.97
CA PHE A 260 -9.55 2.17 5.06
C PHE A 260 -8.79 3.35 4.45
N LEU A 261 -7.93 4.02 5.22
CA LEU A 261 -7.02 5.04 4.67
C LEU A 261 -6.08 4.46 3.62
N VAL A 262 -5.50 3.29 3.87
CA VAL A 262 -4.65 2.60 2.89
C VAL A 262 -5.46 2.19 1.64
N ALA A 263 -6.68 1.68 1.80
CA ALA A 263 -7.55 1.36 0.67
C ALA A 263 -7.89 2.60 -0.17
N GLY A 264 -8.27 3.71 0.48
CA GLY A 264 -8.50 5.00 -0.18
C GLY A 264 -7.25 5.53 -0.89
N THR A 265 -6.06 5.28 -0.34
CA THR A 265 -4.77 5.62 -0.97
C THR A 265 -4.59 4.87 -2.27
N PHE A 266 -4.83 3.56 -2.31
CA PHE A 266 -4.76 2.81 -3.58
C PHE A 266 -5.78 3.33 -4.60
N VAL A 267 -7.00 3.67 -4.16
CA VAL A 267 -7.99 4.29 -5.06
C VAL A 267 -7.48 5.61 -5.63
N ALA A 268 -6.93 6.49 -4.79
CA ALA A 268 -6.38 7.77 -5.22
C ALA A 268 -5.13 7.64 -6.09
N LEU A 269 -4.27 6.64 -5.82
CA LEU A 269 -3.06 6.40 -6.62
C LEU A 269 -3.39 6.02 -8.07
N PHE A 270 -4.42 5.20 -8.29
CA PHE A 270 -4.75 4.69 -9.62
C PHE A 270 -5.82 5.53 -10.33
N TRP A 271 -6.76 6.11 -9.60
CA TRP A 271 -7.93 6.81 -10.18
C TRP A 271 -8.11 8.23 -9.65
N GLY A 272 -7.19 8.77 -8.84
CA GLY A 272 -7.33 10.09 -8.21
C GLY A 272 -7.59 11.21 -9.22
N ASP A 273 -6.73 11.32 -10.23
CA ASP A 273 -6.83 12.38 -11.25
C ASP A 273 -8.11 12.24 -12.08
N LEU A 274 -8.50 11.00 -12.44
CA LEU A 274 -9.74 10.72 -13.16
C LEU A 274 -10.96 11.15 -12.34
N LEU A 275 -11.01 10.79 -11.07
CA LEU A 275 -12.11 11.08 -10.16
C LEU A 275 -12.25 12.59 -9.90
N ILE A 276 -11.12 13.28 -9.71
CA ILE A 276 -11.10 14.73 -9.51
C ILE A 276 -11.56 15.44 -10.78
N ASN A 277 -11.06 15.07 -11.95
CA ASN A 277 -11.49 15.66 -13.22
C ASN A 277 -12.97 15.38 -13.51
N TRP A 278 -13.44 14.17 -13.22
CA TRP A 278 -14.87 13.83 -13.34
C TRP A 278 -15.74 14.70 -12.43
N TYR A 279 -15.32 14.91 -11.17
CA TYR A 279 -16.03 15.79 -10.23
C TYR A 279 -16.01 17.26 -10.67
N LEU A 280 -14.84 17.78 -11.07
CA LEU A 280 -14.71 19.15 -11.54
C LEU A 280 -15.48 19.40 -12.84
N GLY A 281 -15.62 18.38 -13.69
CA GLY A 281 -16.45 18.43 -14.91
C GLY A 281 -17.96 18.52 -14.66
N PHE A 282 -18.45 18.31 -13.43
CA PHE A 282 -19.83 18.65 -13.07
C PHE A 282 -20.00 20.07 -12.54
N LEU A 283 -18.91 20.69 -12.07
CA LEU A 283 -18.92 22.04 -11.48
C LEU A 283 -18.67 23.13 -12.51
N ILE A 284 -18.14 22.77 -13.68
CA ILE A 284 -17.88 23.64 -14.85
C ILE A 284 -18.92 23.31 -15.91
#